data_AF-A0A0L8G877-F1
#
_entry.id   AF-A0A0L8G877-F1
#
_cell.length_a   1.000
_cell.length_b   1.000
_cell.length_c   1.000
_cell.angle_alpha   90.00
_cell.angle_beta   90.00
_cell.angle_gamma   90.00
#
_symmetry.space_group_name_H-M   'P 1'
#
loop_
_entity.id
_entity.type
_entity.pdbx_description
1 polymer ?
#
loop_
_entity_poly.entity_id
_entity_poly.type
_entity_poly.pdbx_seq_one_letter_code
_entity_poly.pdbx_strand_id
1 'polypeptide(L)'
;MSTLEELKVRLMELPQLDSVTNYNYLRLKVMEDNEMKTILKGHNNTIQNLKLPDTCQIGVQVLAKSENLRPEEILLTIKQRLCDSREYKDPVEMVWDTGQGNSVDHLKRTIANFLLIPEKDVLLAKYFPSKCEWTVLKDSNTQHNNKKGTSRSRRKNQHRATRTQCNPYCIKDGDLIAVKIIQQEELWSGFCQ
;
A
#
# COMPACT_ATOMS: atom_id res chain seq x y z
N MET A 1 -3.80 -31.48 2.35
CA MET A 1 -4.38 -30.11 2.41
C MET A 1 -3.57 -29.27 1.46
N SER A 2 -4.19 -28.69 0.43
CA SER A 2 -3.43 -27.99 -0.61
C SER A 2 -2.93 -26.62 -0.16
N THR A 3 -1.71 -26.29 -0.58
CA THR A 3 -1.03 -25.02 -0.25
C THR A 3 -1.18 -23.98 -1.36
N LEU A 4 -0.84 -22.73 -1.05
CA LEU A 4 -0.79 -21.67 -2.05
C LEU A 4 0.26 -21.96 -3.14
N GLU A 5 1.39 -22.56 -2.77
CA GLU A 5 2.41 -23.01 -3.73
C GLU A 5 1.86 -24.06 -4.69
N GLU A 6 1.21 -25.10 -4.17
CA GLU A 6 0.60 -26.14 -5.00
C GLU A 6 -0.42 -25.55 -5.98
N LEU A 7 -1.23 -24.58 -5.53
CA LEU A 7 -2.17 -23.87 -6.41
C LEU A 7 -1.45 -23.13 -7.53
N LYS A 8 -0.36 -22.39 -7.23
CA LYS A 8 0.39 -21.67 -8.27
C LYS A 8 1.06 -22.62 -9.25
N VAL A 9 1.63 -23.73 -8.78
CA VAL A 9 2.23 -24.77 -9.65
C VAL A 9 1.18 -25.34 -10.59
N ARG A 10 -0.03 -25.64 -10.10
CA ARG A 10 -1.14 -26.09 -10.95
C ARG A 10 -1.59 -25.05 -11.97
N LEU A 11 -1.59 -23.78 -11.61
CA LEU A 11 -1.93 -22.71 -12.56
C LEU A 11 -0.90 -22.61 -13.69
N MET A 12 0.38 -22.89 -13.43
CA MET A 12 1.41 -22.91 -14.48
C MET A 12 1.19 -24.03 -15.51
N GLU A 13 0.37 -25.04 -15.21
CA GLU A 13 -0.01 -26.09 -16.16
C GLU A 13 -1.05 -25.60 -17.20
N LEU A 14 -1.60 -24.39 -17.03
CA LEU A 14 -2.57 -23.80 -17.95
C LEU A 14 -1.86 -23.27 -19.21
N PRO A 15 -2.40 -23.52 -20.43
CA PRO A 15 -1.78 -23.07 -21.68
C PRO A 15 -1.55 -21.55 -21.77
N GLN A 16 -2.38 -20.76 -21.08
CA GLN A 16 -2.23 -19.30 -21.05
C GLN A 16 -1.00 -18.83 -20.28
N LEU A 17 -0.38 -19.72 -19.49
CA LEU A 17 0.75 -19.45 -18.61
C LEU A 17 2.01 -20.24 -19.00
N ASP A 18 2.06 -20.84 -20.19
CA ASP A 18 3.18 -21.66 -20.68
C ASP A 18 4.54 -20.93 -20.65
N SER A 19 4.54 -19.59 -20.75
CA SER A 19 5.76 -18.78 -20.66
C SER A 19 6.32 -18.65 -19.24
N VAL A 20 5.56 -19.03 -18.21
CA VAL A 20 5.92 -18.88 -16.81
C VAL A 20 6.68 -20.12 -16.35
N THR A 21 7.97 -19.95 -16.03
CA THR A 21 8.86 -21.06 -15.66
C THR A 21 8.99 -21.26 -14.14
N ASN A 22 8.52 -20.30 -13.34
CA ASN A 22 8.59 -20.35 -11.88
C ASN A 22 7.37 -19.67 -11.25
N TYR A 23 6.77 -20.30 -10.23
CA TYR A 23 5.56 -19.79 -9.58
C TYR A 23 5.73 -18.45 -8.87
N ASN A 24 6.98 -18.04 -8.55
CA ASN A 24 7.27 -16.72 -7.99
C ASN A 24 7.01 -15.59 -8.98
N TYR A 25 6.82 -15.88 -10.27
CA TYR A 25 6.34 -14.90 -11.25
C TYR A 25 4.81 -14.83 -11.32
N LEU A 26 4.09 -15.62 -10.52
CA LEU A 26 2.64 -15.53 -10.39
C LEU A 26 2.27 -14.85 -9.07
N ARG A 27 1.51 -13.76 -9.17
CA ARG A 27 0.84 -13.12 -8.04
C ARG A 27 -0.64 -13.43 -8.10
N LEU A 28 -1.16 -14.02 -7.02
CA LEU A 28 -2.58 -14.29 -6.85
C LEU A 28 -3.21 -13.16 -6.04
N LYS A 29 -4.32 -12.63 -6.53
CA LYS A 29 -5.09 -11.56 -5.87
C LYS A 29 -6.56 -11.93 -5.77
N VAL A 30 -7.19 -11.65 -4.64
CA VAL A 30 -8.64 -11.73 -4.49
C VAL A 30 -9.26 -10.52 -5.20
N MET A 31 -10.30 -10.79 -5.99
CA MET A 31 -11.13 -9.76 -6.61
C MET A 31 -12.09 -9.18 -5.57
N GLU A 32 -12.01 -7.88 -5.36
CA GLU A 32 -12.89 -7.10 -4.48
C GLU A 32 -13.44 -5.92 -5.29
N ASP A 33 -14.77 -5.81 -5.44
CA ASP A 33 -15.44 -4.78 -6.25
C ASP A 33 -14.94 -4.72 -7.71
N ASN A 34 -14.70 -5.90 -8.31
CA ASN A 34 -14.15 -6.05 -9.66
C ASN A 34 -12.70 -5.54 -9.83
N GLU A 35 -11.97 -5.35 -8.72
CA GLU A 35 -10.56 -4.97 -8.71
C GLU A 35 -9.71 -6.03 -8.01
N MET A 36 -8.52 -6.32 -8.55
CA MET A 36 -7.54 -7.20 -7.91
C MET A 36 -6.85 -6.48 -6.75
N LYS A 37 -7.29 -6.71 -5.50
CA LYS A 37 -6.79 -5.98 -4.31
C LYS A 37 -5.91 -6.84 -3.41
N THR A 38 -6.52 -7.78 -2.69
CA THR A 38 -5.85 -8.51 -1.60
C THR A 38 -4.94 -9.59 -2.15
N ILE A 39 -3.64 -9.51 -1.84
CA ILE A 39 -2.64 -10.47 -2.33
C ILE A 39 -2.63 -11.72 -1.44
N LEU A 40 -2.59 -12.89 -2.08
CA LEU A 40 -2.39 -14.15 -1.37
C LEU A 40 -0.91 -14.37 -1.10
N LYS A 41 -0.55 -14.52 0.17
CA LYS A 41 0.84 -14.62 0.66
C LYS A 41 1.08 -15.88 1.47
N GLY A 42 2.35 -16.23 1.61
CA GLY A 42 2.80 -17.40 2.35
C GLY A 42 2.58 -18.68 1.54
N HIS A 43 3.57 -19.05 0.75
CA HIS A 43 3.54 -20.23 -0.13
C HIS A 43 3.15 -21.53 0.59
N ASN A 44 3.59 -21.69 1.85
CA ASN A 44 3.29 -22.84 2.70
C ASN A 44 1.92 -22.78 3.40
N ASN A 45 1.19 -21.67 3.30
CA ASN A 45 -0.14 -21.58 3.89
C ASN A 45 -1.10 -22.48 3.11
N THR A 46 -1.90 -23.25 3.84
CA THR A 46 -3.03 -23.98 3.24
C THR A 46 -4.05 -22.98 2.70
N ILE A 47 -4.77 -23.35 1.65
CA ILE A 47 -5.84 -22.51 1.10
C ILE A 47 -6.89 -22.16 2.18
N GLN A 48 -7.16 -23.09 3.11
CA GLN A 48 -8.04 -22.86 4.26
C GLN A 48 -7.52 -21.76 5.20
N ASN A 49 -6.20 -21.68 5.43
CA ASN A 49 -5.59 -20.67 6.30
C ASN A 49 -5.56 -19.26 5.68
N LEU A 50 -5.78 -19.15 4.36
CA LEU A 50 -5.91 -17.86 3.69
C LEU A 50 -7.25 -17.16 3.96
N LYS A 51 -8.19 -17.82 4.66
CA LYS A 51 -9.51 -17.27 5.06
C LYS A 51 -10.26 -16.64 3.88
N LEU A 52 -10.17 -17.28 2.72
CA LEU A 52 -10.90 -16.86 1.53
C LEU A 52 -12.41 -17.02 1.77
N PRO A 53 -13.24 -16.07 1.32
CA PRO A 53 -14.68 -16.26 1.31
C PRO A 53 -15.06 -17.49 0.47
N ASP A 54 -16.13 -18.20 0.86
CA ASP A 54 -16.63 -19.39 0.15
C ASP A 54 -16.91 -19.12 -1.33
N THR A 55 -17.31 -17.88 -1.64
CA THR A 55 -17.47 -17.38 -3.02
C THR A 55 -16.55 -16.18 -3.19
N CYS A 56 -15.39 -16.40 -3.81
CA CYS A 56 -14.51 -15.32 -4.24
C CYS A 56 -13.93 -15.64 -5.62
N GLN A 57 -13.59 -14.59 -6.36
CA GLN A 57 -12.81 -14.73 -7.59
C GLN A 57 -11.35 -14.45 -7.28
N ILE A 58 -10.46 -15.27 -7.84
CA ILE A 58 -9.02 -15.11 -7.72
C ILE A 58 -8.46 -14.75 -9.09
N GLY A 59 -7.85 -13.57 -9.18
CA GLY A 59 -7.10 -13.14 -10.34
C GLY A 59 -5.66 -13.67 -10.28
N VAL A 60 -5.14 -14.03 -11.46
CA VAL A 60 -3.74 -14.43 -11.64
C VAL A 60 -3.03 -13.32 -12.42
N GLN A 61 -2.01 -12.72 -11.82
CA GLN A 61 -1.16 -11.71 -12.45
C GLN A 61 0.23 -12.31 -12.72
N VAL A 62 0.65 -12.31 -13.98
CA VAL A 62 2.03 -12.64 -14.37
C VAL A 62 2.91 -11.41 -14.13
N LEU A 63 4.00 -11.60 -13.40
CA LEU A 63 4.94 -10.55 -13.01
C LEU A 63 6.15 -10.53 -13.94
N ALA A 64 6.73 -9.34 -14.13
CA ALA A 64 8.00 -9.18 -14.85
C ALA A 64 9.23 -9.62 -14.03
N LYS A 65 9.09 -9.69 -12.70
CA LYS A 65 10.15 -10.07 -11.76
C LYS A 65 9.59 -11.07 -10.76
N SER A 66 10.43 -12.02 -10.33
CA SER A 66 10.06 -12.97 -9.28
C SER A 66 9.76 -12.24 -7.97
N GLU A 67 8.72 -12.66 -7.28
CA GLU A 67 8.27 -12.09 -6.03
C GLU A 67 7.95 -13.19 -5.02
N ASN A 68 8.33 -12.96 -3.76
CA ASN A 68 7.90 -13.77 -2.62
C ASN A 68 7.65 -12.84 -1.41
N LEU A 69 6.46 -12.23 -1.37
CA LEU A 69 6.10 -11.29 -0.30
C LEU A 69 5.95 -12.00 1.04
N ARG A 70 6.59 -11.45 2.06
CA ARG A 70 6.44 -11.85 3.45
C ARG A 70 5.09 -11.40 4.01
N PRO A 71 4.57 -12.05 5.07
CA PRO A 71 3.32 -11.63 5.71
C PRO A 71 3.30 -10.16 6.16
N GLU A 72 4.45 -9.62 6.56
CA GLU A 72 4.61 -8.23 7.03
C GLU A 72 4.78 -7.21 5.88
N GLU A 73 5.04 -7.67 4.66
CA GLU A 73 5.23 -6.80 3.50
C GLU A 73 3.89 -6.48 2.84
N ILE A 74 3.56 -5.20 2.67
CA ILE A 74 2.33 -4.73 2.04
C ILE A 74 2.65 -4.15 0.66
N LEU A 75 1.94 -4.58 -0.38
CA LEU A 75 2.05 -3.96 -1.70
C LEU A 75 1.09 -2.77 -1.79
N LEU A 76 1.64 -1.59 -2.03
CA LEU A 76 0.90 -0.34 -2.19
C LEU A 76 0.99 0.14 -3.63
N THR A 77 -0.07 0.81 -4.08
CA THR A 77 -0.03 1.57 -5.34
C THR A 77 0.25 3.03 -5.00
N ILE A 78 1.37 3.56 -5.48
CA ILE A 78 1.79 4.93 -5.23
C ILE A 78 1.44 5.79 -6.44
N LYS A 79 0.72 6.90 -6.21
CA LYS A 79 0.36 7.86 -7.26
C LYS A 79 0.89 9.24 -6.91
N GLN A 80 1.96 9.64 -7.60
CA GLN A 80 2.61 10.92 -7.38
C GLN A 80 1.91 12.02 -8.18
N ARG A 81 1.57 13.13 -7.51
CA ARG A 81 1.10 14.35 -8.17
C ARG A 81 2.28 15.10 -8.79
N LEU A 82 2.12 15.59 -10.01
CA LEU A 82 3.04 16.54 -10.63
C LEU A 82 2.73 17.94 -10.11
N CYS A 83 3.73 18.66 -9.63
CA CYS A 83 3.50 19.95 -8.96
C CYS A 83 3.35 21.14 -9.91
N ASP A 84 3.84 21.00 -11.14
CA ASP A 84 3.68 21.95 -12.24
C ASP A 84 2.30 21.84 -12.94
N SER A 85 1.50 20.83 -12.61
CA SER A 85 0.21 20.58 -13.25
C SER A 85 -0.85 20.04 -12.28
N ARG A 86 -2.05 19.78 -12.81
CA ARG A 86 -3.10 19.04 -12.09
C ARG A 86 -3.03 17.55 -12.36
N GLU A 87 -1.97 17.09 -12.99
CA GLU A 87 -1.79 15.72 -13.45
C GLU A 87 -1.09 14.88 -12.39
N TYR A 88 -1.18 13.57 -12.59
CA TYR A 88 -0.50 12.58 -11.78
C TYR A 88 0.35 11.73 -12.70
N LYS A 89 1.52 11.31 -12.20
CA LYS A 89 2.31 10.27 -12.85
C LYS A 89 1.52 8.96 -12.88
N ASP A 90 1.95 8.07 -13.77
CA ASP A 90 1.46 6.71 -13.77
C ASP A 90 1.67 6.07 -12.40
N PRO A 91 0.66 5.33 -11.89
CA PRO A 91 0.80 4.64 -10.62
C PRO A 91 1.92 3.61 -10.67
N VAL A 92 2.68 3.51 -9.58
CA VAL A 92 3.77 2.54 -9.44
C VAL A 92 3.53 1.67 -8.20
N GLU A 93 3.78 0.37 -8.34
CA GLU A 93 3.69 -0.56 -7.21
C GLU A 93 4.95 -0.44 -6.33
N MET A 94 4.76 -0.39 -5.01
CA MET A 94 5.84 -0.34 -4.03
C MET A 94 5.54 -1.31 -2.89
N VAL A 95 6.53 -2.13 -2.51
CA VAL A 95 6.45 -2.98 -1.33
C VAL A 95 6.88 -2.20 -0.09
N TRP A 96 6.06 -2.23 0.95
CA TRP A 96 6.35 -1.66 2.26
C TRP A 96 6.45 -2.76 3.32
N ASP A 97 7.63 -2.94 3.91
CA ASP A 97 7.85 -3.86 5.03
C ASP A 97 7.39 -3.23 6.36
N THR A 98 6.28 -3.74 6.90
CA THR A 98 5.71 -3.26 8.16
C THR A 98 6.39 -3.87 9.40
N GLY A 99 7.22 -4.89 9.22
CA GLY A 99 8.08 -5.47 10.26
C GLY A 99 9.22 -4.53 10.67
N GLN A 100 9.68 -3.65 9.76
CA GLN A 100 10.66 -2.59 10.07
C GLN A 100 10.02 -1.35 10.70
N GLY A 101 8.73 -1.15 10.46
CA GLY A 101 7.97 -0.06 11.07
C GLY A 101 6.59 0.07 10.47
N ASN A 102 5.60 0.33 11.31
CA ASN A 102 4.19 0.38 10.95
C ASN A 102 3.53 1.74 11.23
N SER A 103 4.33 2.80 11.38
CA SER A 103 3.85 4.17 11.58
C SER A 103 3.68 4.94 10.27
N VAL A 104 2.88 6.01 10.30
CA VAL A 104 2.81 6.97 9.18
C VAL A 104 4.18 7.56 8.86
N ASP A 105 4.99 7.90 9.87
CA ASP A 105 6.34 8.44 9.68
C ASP A 105 7.26 7.44 8.95
N HIS A 106 7.18 6.15 9.30
CA HIS A 106 7.96 5.11 8.62
C HIS A 106 7.51 4.94 7.16
N LEU A 107 6.20 4.92 6.91
CA LEU A 107 5.66 4.87 5.55
C LEU A 107 6.10 6.09 4.72
N LYS A 108 6.01 7.29 5.30
CA LYS A 108 6.45 8.54 4.68
C LYS A 108 7.92 8.50 4.28
N ARG A 109 8.80 8.06 5.17
CA ARG A 109 10.22 7.85 4.86
C ARG A 109 10.43 6.81 3.76
N THR A 110 9.73 5.69 3.82
CA THR A 110 9.84 4.60 2.84
C THR A 110 9.46 5.09 1.45
N ILE A 111 8.34 5.79 1.32
CA ILE A 111 7.88 6.39 0.05
C ILE A 111 8.84 7.48 -0.43
N ALA A 112 9.32 8.35 0.47
CA ALA A 112 10.27 9.41 0.14
C ALA A 112 11.56 8.82 -0.45
N ASN A 113 12.11 7.78 0.17
CA ASN A 113 13.28 7.06 -0.33
C ASN A 113 13.00 6.38 -1.67
N PHE A 114 11.85 5.73 -1.82
CA PHE A 114 11.45 5.06 -3.06
C PHE A 114 11.31 6.02 -4.24
N LEU A 115 10.77 7.22 -3.99
CA LEU A 115 10.60 8.26 -5.01
C LEU A 115 11.81 9.20 -5.14
N LEU A 116 12.87 9.01 -4.34
CA LEU A 116 14.07 9.87 -4.30
C LEU A 116 13.75 11.35 -4.03
N ILE A 117 12.86 11.61 -3.08
CA ILE A 117 12.43 12.96 -2.67
C ILE A 117 12.66 13.18 -1.17
N PRO A 118 12.86 14.43 -0.71
CA PRO A 118 13.08 14.67 0.71
C PRO A 118 11.84 14.39 1.56
N GLU A 119 11.99 13.61 2.64
CA GLU A 119 10.90 13.20 3.54
C GLU A 119 10.07 14.40 4.04
N LYS A 120 10.73 15.52 4.38
CA LYS A 120 10.08 16.73 4.90
C LYS A 120 9.06 17.35 3.94
N ASP A 121 9.21 17.13 2.63
CA ASP A 121 8.39 17.74 1.59
C ASP A 121 7.26 16.82 1.12
N VAL A 122 7.08 15.68 1.77
CA VAL A 122 6.10 14.67 1.36
C VAL A 122 4.82 14.79 2.19
N LEU A 123 3.69 14.93 1.50
CA LEU A 123 2.36 14.72 2.06
C LEU A 123 1.75 13.45 1.45
N LEU A 124 1.11 12.67 2.31
CA LEU A 124 0.48 11.41 1.94
C LEU A 124 -1.03 11.46 2.17
N ALA A 125 -1.79 10.86 1.26
CA ALA A 125 -3.20 10.57 1.46
C ALA A 125 -3.55 9.18 0.95
N LYS A 126 -4.41 8.46 1.66
CA LYS A 126 -4.97 7.17 1.22
C LYS A 126 -6.35 7.40 0.60
N TYR A 127 -6.61 6.75 -0.53
CA TYR A 127 -7.94 6.68 -1.11
C TYR A 127 -8.78 5.56 -0.48
N PHE A 128 -10.05 5.84 -0.22
CA PHE A 128 -11.05 4.87 0.22
C PHE A 128 -12.14 4.75 -0.86
N PRO A 129 -12.04 3.74 -1.75
CA PRO A 129 -12.98 3.58 -2.86
C PRO A 129 -14.43 3.49 -2.43
N SER A 130 -14.72 2.78 -1.33
CA SER A 130 -16.09 2.60 -0.82
C SER A 130 -16.78 3.90 -0.41
N LYS A 131 -16.01 4.95 -0.13
CA LYS A 131 -16.52 6.29 0.23
C LYS A 131 -16.21 7.34 -0.82
N CYS A 132 -15.44 7.01 -1.85
CA CYS A 132 -14.85 7.97 -2.79
C CYS A 132 -14.09 9.11 -2.08
N GLU A 133 -13.41 8.81 -0.97
CA GLU A 133 -12.77 9.82 -0.11
C GLU A 133 -11.26 9.66 -0.04
N TRP A 134 -10.55 10.78 0.11
CA TRP A 134 -9.12 10.81 0.43
C TRP A 134 -8.93 11.19 1.90
N THR A 135 -8.15 10.40 2.63
CA THR A 135 -7.77 10.72 4.01
C THR A 135 -6.28 11.02 4.07
N VAL A 136 -5.94 12.22 4.55
CA VAL A 136 -4.54 12.63 4.77
C VAL A 136 -3.95 11.82 5.92
N LEU A 137 -2.78 11.22 5.70
CA LEU A 137 -2.03 10.50 6.72
C LEU A 137 -1.26 11.54 7.56
N LYS A 138 -1.67 11.70 8.82
CA LYS A 138 -1.04 12.64 9.75
C LYS A 138 0.13 12.00 10.46
N ASP A 139 1.32 12.49 10.17
CA ASP A 139 2.57 12.14 10.85
C ASP A 139 2.64 12.70 12.28
N SER A 140 3.69 12.32 13.00
CA SER A 140 3.88 12.76 14.39
C SER A 140 3.93 14.28 14.54
N ASN A 141 4.62 14.98 13.62
CA ASN A 141 4.75 16.44 13.63
C ASN A 141 3.42 17.18 13.43
N THR A 142 2.56 16.72 12.51
CA THR A 142 1.27 17.37 12.23
C THR A 142 0.21 17.12 13.30
N GLN A 143 0.37 16.09 14.14
CA GLN A 143 -0.54 15.81 15.26
C GLN A 143 -0.31 16.71 16.48
N HIS A 144 0.91 17.25 16.70
CA HIS A 144 1.24 18.06 17.88
C HIS A 144 0.50 19.42 17.93
N ASN A 145 0.08 19.96 16.79
CA ASN A 145 -0.53 21.30 16.72
C ASN A 145 -2.04 21.33 17.03
N ASN A 146 -2.69 20.17 17.20
CA ASN A 146 -4.13 20.08 17.41
C ASN A 146 -4.50 19.26 18.66
N LYS A 147 -4.63 19.96 19.82
CA LYS A 147 -5.60 19.72 20.93
C LYS A 147 -5.07 19.41 22.36
N LYS A 148 -5.67 20.13 23.31
CA LYS A 148 -5.66 20.03 24.78
C LYS A 148 -6.61 18.90 25.29
N GLY A 149 -6.18 18.00 26.18
CA GLY A 149 -7.05 17.09 26.97
C GLY A 149 -6.38 15.85 27.65
N THR A 150 -6.09 15.85 28.96
CA THR A 150 -5.47 14.80 29.86
C THR A 150 -4.61 13.59 29.34
N SER A 151 -3.44 13.36 29.98
CA SER A 151 -2.25 12.70 29.38
C SER A 151 -2.21 11.16 29.24
N ARG A 152 -2.95 10.37 30.04
CA ARG A 152 -2.83 8.89 30.02
C ARG A 152 -3.67 8.20 28.93
N SER A 153 -4.88 8.71 28.66
CA SER A 153 -5.73 8.21 27.56
C SER A 153 -5.17 8.63 26.18
N ARG A 154 -4.53 9.80 26.10
CA ARG A 154 -3.86 10.30 24.88
C ARG A 154 -2.81 9.35 24.32
N ARG A 155 -1.89 8.83 25.14
CA ARG A 155 -0.75 8.04 24.66
C ARG A 155 -1.21 6.74 23.97
N LYS A 156 -2.24 6.09 24.52
CA LYS A 156 -2.77 4.83 23.97
C LYS A 156 -3.54 5.06 22.66
N ASN A 157 -4.29 6.15 22.55
CA ASN A 157 -5.00 6.51 21.31
C ASN A 157 -4.04 7.07 20.25
N GLN A 158 -3.03 7.85 20.64
CA GLN A 158 -2.00 8.37 19.74
C GLN A 158 -1.16 7.23 19.14
N HIS A 159 -0.71 6.28 19.95
CA HIS A 159 0.03 5.11 19.46
C HIS A 159 -0.81 4.19 18.54
N ARG A 160 -2.15 4.22 18.67
CA ARG A 160 -3.04 3.53 17.72
C ARG A 160 -3.27 4.35 16.45
N ALA A 161 -3.40 5.67 16.57
CA ALA A 161 -3.59 6.58 15.44
C ALA A 161 -2.31 6.74 14.60
N THR A 162 -1.13 6.48 15.15
CA THR A 162 0.12 6.44 14.38
C THR A 162 0.28 5.13 13.61
N ARG A 163 -0.30 4.02 14.07
CA ARG A 163 -0.28 2.73 13.37
C ARG A 163 -1.16 2.78 12.13
N THR A 164 -0.57 2.52 10.98
CA THR A 164 -1.26 2.64 9.69
C THR A 164 -2.28 1.55 9.44
N GLN A 165 -2.12 0.36 10.02
CA GLN A 165 -3.08 -0.76 9.86
C GLN A 165 -4.30 -0.62 10.79
N CYS A 166 -4.32 0.39 11.66
CA CYS A 166 -5.45 0.68 12.53
C CYS A 166 -6.31 1.82 11.96
N ASN A 167 -7.52 1.97 12.49
CA ASN A 167 -8.32 3.16 12.22
C ASN A 167 -7.52 4.42 12.61
N PRO A 168 -7.58 5.48 11.79
CA PRO A 168 -8.49 5.67 10.65
C PRO A 168 -7.95 5.20 9.29
N TYR A 169 -6.70 4.73 9.19
CA TYR A 169 -6.05 4.50 7.90
C TYR A 169 -6.25 3.08 7.36
N CYS A 170 -6.19 2.06 8.22
CA CYS A 170 -6.38 0.65 7.86
C CYS A 170 -5.67 0.25 6.55
N ILE A 171 -4.38 0.60 6.43
CA ILE A 171 -3.59 0.36 5.22
C ILE A 171 -3.39 -1.14 4.99
N LYS A 172 -3.70 -1.62 3.78
CA LYS A 172 -3.62 -3.01 3.35
C LYS A 172 -3.12 -3.13 1.90
N ASP A 173 -2.93 -4.36 1.43
CA ASP A 173 -2.51 -4.63 0.05
C ASP A 173 -3.47 -4.01 -0.98
N GLY A 174 -2.90 -3.45 -2.04
CA GLY A 174 -3.65 -2.83 -3.13
C GLY A 174 -4.15 -1.42 -2.82
N ASP A 175 -3.94 -0.90 -1.60
CA ASP A 175 -4.34 0.47 -1.27
C ASP A 175 -3.58 1.50 -2.14
N LEU A 176 -4.32 2.51 -2.58
CA LEU A 176 -3.81 3.63 -3.34
C LEU A 176 -3.38 4.77 -2.40
N ILE A 177 -2.08 5.11 -2.44
CA ILE A 177 -1.48 6.21 -1.69
C ILE A 177 -1.08 7.32 -2.66
N ALA A 178 -1.72 8.47 -2.52
CA ALA A 178 -1.32 9.69 -3.22
C ALA A 178 -0.16 10.35 -2.49
N VAL A 179 0.78 10.87 -3.30
CA VAL A 179 1.96 11.60 -2.83
C VAL A 179 1.93 13.00 -3.42
N LYS A 180 1.95 14.03 -2.56
CA LYS A 180 2.13 15.44 -2.95
C LYS A 180 3.47 15.95 -2.42
N ILE A 181 4.22 16.64 -3.27
CA ILE A 181 5.50 17.29 -2.91
C ILE A 181 5.24 18.77 -2.62
N ILE A 182 5.65 19.27 -1.46
CA ILE A 182 5.39 20.64 -1.00
C ILE A 182 6.30 21.67 -1.71
N GLN A 183 7.60 21.40 -1.81
CA GLN A 183 8.62 22.37 -2.27
C GLN A 183 8.44 22.87 -3.72
N GLN A 184 7.70 22.16 -4.57
CA GLN A 184 7.53 22.58 -5.96
C GLN A 184 6.41 23.62 -6.17
N GLU A 185 5.64 24.01 -5.14
CA GLU A 185 4.66 25.11 -5.25
C GLU A 185 5.27 26.49 -4.94
N GLU A 186 6.34 26.57 -4.11
CA GLU A 186 6.92 27.86 -3.66
C GLU A 186 7.75 28.60 -4.72
N LEU A 187 8.23 27.90 -5.75
CA LEU A 187 8.98 28.52 -6.85
C LEU A 187 8.07 29.27 -7.86
N TRP A 188 6.77 28.98 -7.87
CA TRP A 188 5.82 29.58 -8.82
C TRP A 188 5.02 30.74 -8.23
N SER A 189 4.87 30.80 -6.90
CA SER A 189 4.26 31.95 -6.22
C SER A 189 5.12 33.22 -6.27
N GLY A 190 6.41 33.11 -6.63
CA GLY A 190 7.31 34.25 -6.85
C GLY A 190 7.31 34.82 -8.28
N PHE A 191 6.62 34.18 -9.24
CA PHE A 191 6.58 34.63 -10.65
C PHE A 191 5.27 35.32 -11.05
N CYS A 192 4.31 35.40 -10.13
CA CYS A 192 3.09 36.19 -10.28
C CYS A 192 3.12 37.39 -9.31
N GLN A 193 4.01 38.35 -9.58
CA GLN A 193 3.89 39.74 -9.10
C GLN A 193 3.86 40.67 -10.31
#